data_AF-A0A1Q7AFY5-F1
#
_entry.id   AF-A0A1Q7AFY5-F1
#
_cell.length_a   1.000
_cell.length_b   1.000
_cell.length_c   1.000
_cell.angle_alpha   90.00
_cell.angle_beta   90.00
_cell.angle_gamma   90.00
#
_symmetry.space_group_name_H-M   'P 1'
#
loop_
_entity.id
_entity.type
_entity.pdbx_description
1 polymer ?
#
loop_
_entity_poly.entity_id
_entity_poly.type
_entity_poly.pdbx_seq_one_letter_code
_entity_poly.pdbx_strand_id
1 'polypeptide(L)'
;MNNDRIDFISSYCGGEEDDDDPVQNDWNGSAKIALISLDRSEAAWRVIAQATSHEEAGSLADAARDLRRLTLEKFPRAMSFIRPGFDEPWRCAPPSPSPD
;
A
#
# COMPACT_ATOMS: atom_id res chain seq x y z
N MET A 1 20.67 35.66 16.16
CA MET A 1 20.11 34.40 16.71
C MET A 1 18.87 34.14 15.88
N ASN A 2 19.06 33.52 14.72
CA ASN A 2 18.01 33.42 13.71
C ASN A 2 17.28 32.09 13.86
N ASN A 3 15.97 32.20 13.75
CA ASN A 3 14.94 31.24 14.14
C ASN A 3 14.81 30.08 13.12
N ASP A 4 15.81 29.88 12.27
CA ASP A 4 15.73 29.07 11.05
C ASP A 4 15.87 27.56 11.30
N ARG A 5 15.87 27.15 12.57
CA ARG A 5 16.07 25.75 13.00
C ARG A 5 14.83 25.11 13.64
N ILE A 6 13.76 25.89 13.83
CA ILE A 6 12.51 25.41 14.44
C ILE A 6 11.49 24.98 13.38
N ASP A 7 11.76 25.20 12.10
CA ASP A 7 10.87 24.72 11.02
C ASP A 7 11.16 23.28 10.60
N PHE A 8 12.31 22.71 10.99
CA PHE A 8 12.70 21.33 10.61
C PHE A 8 12.01 20.24 11.45
N ILE A 9 11.39 20.61 12.58
CA ILE A 9 10.70 19.67 13.50
C ILE A 9 9.20 20.03 13.62
N SER A 10 8.64 20.70 12.61
CA SER A 10 7.20 21.00 12.52
C SER A 10 6.58 20.37 11.27
N SER A 11 6.81 19.07 11.08
CA SER A 11 6.12 18.28 10.04
C SER A 11 5.39 17.06 10.62
N TYR A 12 5.31 16.96 11.95
CA TYR A 12 4.43 16.00 12.60
C TYR A 12 3.22 16.72 13.18
N CYS A 13 2.04 16.20 12.81
CA CYS A 13 0.74 16.36 13.45
C CYS A 13 -0.09 17.59 13.04
N GLY A 14 -0.93 17.40 12.02
CA GLY A 14 -2.08 18.26 11.74
C GLY A 14 -2.11 18.79 10.31
N GLY A 15 -2.29 17.89 9.33
CA GLY A 15 -2.75 18.28 7.99
C GLY A 15 -4.24 18.04 7.94
N GLU A 16 -5.00 19.07 7.54
CA GLU A 16 -6.44 19.06 7.36
C GLU A 16 -6.88 17.87 6.49
N GLU A 17 -8.09 17.37 6.72
CA GLU A 17 -8.69 16.20 6.08
C GLU A 17 -8.57 16.26 4.53
N ASP A 18 -7.53 15.64 3.97
CA ASP A 18 -7.37 15.37 2.53
C ASP A 18 -8.36 14.26 2.05
N ASP A 19 -9.59 14.25 2.56
CA ASP A 19 -10.61 13.28 2.14
C ASP A 19 -11.14 13.58 0.72
N ASP A 20 -10.76 14.73 0.15
CA ASP A 20 -11.09 15.17 -1.21
C ASP A 20 -10.06 14.71 -2.29
N ASP A 21 -8.88 14.18 -1.92
CA ASP A 21 -7.99 13.61 -2.95
C ASP A 21 -8.67 12.37 -3.54
N PRO A 22 -8.88 12.31 -4.87
CA PRO A 22 -9.68 11.24 -5.43
C PRO A 22 -8.89 9.91 -5.58
N VAL A 23 -7.62 9.87 -5.16
CA VAL A 23 -6.72 8.70 -5.07
C VAL A 23 -6.08 8.54 -3.69
N GLN A 24 -5.39 9.54 -3.14
CA GLN A 24 -4.62 9.50 -1.89
C GLN A 24 -5.51 9.73 -0.67
N ASN A 25 -6.46 8.81 -0.46
CA ASN A 25 -7.42 8.84 0.62
C ASN A 25 -7.46 7.50 1.37
N ASP A 26 -8.08 7.50 2.55
CA ASP A 26 -8.04 6.36 3.48
C ASP A 26 -8.63 5.06 2.90
N TRP A 27 -9.73 5.20 2.16
CA TRP A 27 -10.45 4.09 1.52
C TRP A 27 -9.63 3.45 0.40
N ASN A 28 -9.01 4.22 -0.50
CA ASN A 28 -8.10 3.65 -1.50
C ASN A 28 -6.83 3.07 -0.87
N GLY A 29 -6.28 3.72 0.17
CA GLY A 29 -5.12 3.22 0.90
C GLY A 29 -5.39 1.86 1.55
N SER A 30 -6.52 1.73 2.26
CA SER A 30 -6.99 0.49 2.87
C SER A 30 -7.25 -0.59 1.82
N ALA A 31 -7.93 -0.24 0.73
CA ALA A 31 -8.20 -1.15 -0.37
C ALA A 31 -6.91 -1.66 -1.04
N LYS A 32 -5.89 -0.81 -1.22
CA LYS A 32 -4.60 -1.23 -1.81
C LYS A 32 -3.92 -2.30 -0.95
N ILE A 33 -3.86 -2.09 0.36
CA ILE A 33 -3.26 -3.06 1.29
C ILE A 33 -4.06 -4.36 1.30
N ALA A 34 -5.39 -4.29 1.30
CA ALA A 34 -6.24 -5.46 1.22
C ALA A 34 -5.99 -6.24 -0.08
N LEU A 35 -5.95 -5.57 -1.24
CA LEU A 35 -5.68 -6.19 -2.54
C LEU A 35 -4.31 -6.90 -2.57
N ILE A 36 -3.25 -6.24 -2.08
CA ILE A 36 -1.90 -6.82 -1.97
C ILE A 36 -1.90 -8.05 -1.06
N SER A 37 -2.64 -7.99 0.05
CA SER A 37 -2.70 -9.08 1.02
C SER A 37 -3.49 -10.28 0.47
N LEU A 38 -4.59 -10.03 -0.22
CA LEU A 38 -5.41 -11.06 -0.85
C LEU A 38 -4.66 -11.77 -1.98
N ASP A 39 -3.90 -11.04 -2.79
CA ASP A 39 -3.05 -11.60 -3.85
C ASP A 39 -2.02 -12.60 -3.26
N ARG A 40 -1.35 -12.20 -2.18
CA ARG A 40 -0.39 -13.07 -1.47
C ARG A 40 -1.08 -14.24 -0.77
N SER A 41 -2.23 -14.01 -0.16
CA SER A 41 -3.02 -15.03 0.52
C SER A 41 -3.51 -16.11 -0.47
N GLU A 42 -4.05 -15.70 -1.62
CA GLU A 42 -4.44 -16.62 -2.70
C GLU A 42 -3.28 -17.51 -3.11
N ALA A 43 -2.11 -16.92 -3.39
CA ALA A 43 -0.92 -17.67 -3.78
C ALA A 43 -0.48 -18.67 -2.69
N ALA A 44 -0.48 -18.26 -1.42
CA ALA A 44 -0.12 -19.13 -0.31
C ALA A 44 -1.10 -20.31 -0.15
N TRP A 45 -2.41 -20.04 -0.20
CA TRP A 45 -3.43 -21.09 -0.11
C TRP A 45 -3.37 -22.07 -1.29
N ARG A 46 -3.06 -21.59 -2.50
CA ARG A 46 -2.81 -22.48 -3.65
C ARG A 46 -1.63 -23.42 -3.41
N VAL A 47 -0.53 -22.93 -2.84
CA VAL A 47 0.63 -23.77 -2.50
C VAL A 47 0.24 -24.84 -1.47
N ILE A 48 -0.50 -24.46 -0.41
CA ILE A 48 -0.96 -25.41 0.62
C ILE A 48 -1.90 -26.46 0.01
N ALA A 49 -2.84 -26.04 -0.83
CA ALA A 49 -3.77 -26.95 -1.51
C ALA A 49 -3.02 -27.97 -2.39
N GLN A 50 -2.00 -27.52 -3.13
CA GLN A 50 -1.18 -28.41 -3.96
C GLN A 50 -0.32 -29.37 -3.13
N ALA A 51 0.21 -28.92 -1.99
CA ALA A 51 1.09 -29.74 -1.15
C ALA A 51 0.33 -30.76 -0.30
N THR A 52 -0.90 -30.46 0.10
CA THR A 52 -1.66 -31.27 1.07
C THR A 52 -2.88 -31.97 0.47
N SER A 53 -3.25 -31.63 -0.77
CA SER A 53 -4.49 -32.05 -1.43
C SER A 53 -5.76 -31.77 -0.61
N HIS A 54 -5.72 -30.81 0.33
CA HIS A 54 -6.89 -30.40 1.10
C HIS A 54 -7.78 -29.46 0.29
N GLU A 55 -9.05 -29.84 0.14
CA GLU A 55 -10.07 -29.07 -0.59
C GLU A 55 -10.36 -27.71 0.07
N GLU A 56 -10.30 -27.62 1.40
CA GLU A 56 -10.52 -26.37 2.13
C GLU A 56 -9.49 -25.30 1.76
N ALA A 57 -8.22 -25.67 1.57
CA ALA A 57 -7.18 -24.74 1.14
C ALA A 57 -7.46 -24.22 -0.29
N GLY A 58 -8.00 -25.07 -1.17
CA GLY A 58 -8.45 -24.65 -2.50
C GLY A 58 -9.60 -23.64 -2.42
N SER A 59 -10.58 -23.93 -1.56
CA SER A 59 -11.74 -23.05 -1.33
C SER A 59 -11.32 -21.69 -0.75
N LEU A 60 -10.34 -21.65 0.15
CA LEU A 60 -9.78 -20.41 0.69
C LEU A 60 -9.05 -19.59 -0.38
N ALA A 61 -8.33 -20.24 -1.30
CA ALA A 61 -7.71 -19.55 -2.43
C ALA A 61 -8.76 -18.93 -3.35
N ASP A 62 -9.83 -19.67 -3.68
CA ASP A 62 -10.92 -19.17 -4.51
C ASP A 62 -11.66 -18.00 -3.85
N ALA A 63 -11.92 -18.08 -2.54
CA ALA A 63 -12.53 -17.00 -1.78
C ALA A 63 -11.64 -15.73 -1.74
N ALA A 64 -10.32 -15.88 -1.57
CA ALA A 64 -9.38 -14.75 -1.61
C ALA A 64 -9.37 -14.07 -2.98
N ARG A 65 -9.35 -14.87 -4.07
CA ARG A 65 -9.44 -14.38 -5.46
C ARG A 65 -10.73 -13.59 -5.70
N ASP A 66 -11.86 -14.14 -5.27
CA ASP A 66 -13.17 -13.53 -5.48
C ASP A 66 -13.32 -12.23 -4.69
N LEU A 67 -12.85 -12.21 -3.43
CA LEU A 67 -12.83 -10.99 -2.62
C LEU A 67 -11.92 -9.93 -3.25
N ARG A 68 -10.75 -10.30 -3.76
CA ARG A 68 -9.83 -9.38 -4.46
C ARG A 68 -10.51 -8.74 -5.67
N ARG A 69 -11.23 -9.53 -6.48
CA ARG A 69 -12.00 -9.01 -7.62
C ARG A 69 -13.05 -8.00 -7.16
N LEU A 70 -13.86 -8.36 -6.15
CA LEU A 70 -14.90 -7.48 -5.62
C LEU A 70 -14.33 -6.19 -5.02
N THR A 71 -13.19 -6.26 -4.32
CA THR A 71 -12.51 -5.08 -3.79
C THR A 71 -12.05 -4.16 -4.92
N LEU A 72 -11.49 -4.68 -6.00
CA LEU A 72 -11.05 -3.86 -7.14
C LEU A 72 -12.23 -3.22 -7.88
N GLU A 73 -13.33 -3.95 -8.03
CA GLU A 73 -14.58 -3.40 -8.59
C GLU A 73 -15.14 -2.25 -7.75
N LYS A 74 -15.06 -2.37 -6.42
CA LYS A 74 -15.55 -1.34 -5.49
C LYS A 74 -14.62 -0.13 -5.39
N PHE A 75 -13.29 -0.35 -5.45
CA PHE A 75 -12.26 0.66 -5.31
C PHE A 75 -11.31 0.65 -6.52
N PRO A 76 -11.77 1.10 -7.70
CA PRO A 76 -11.01 0.99 -8.94
C PRO A 76 -9.70 1.79 -8.95
N ARG A 77 -9.56 2.76 -8.04
CA ARG A 77 -8.36 3.62 -7.91
C ARG A 77 -7.39 3.17 -6.83
N ALA A 78 -7.70 2.08 -6.11
CA ALA A 78 -6.88 1.59 -5.00
C ALA A 78 -5.42 1.33 -5.41
N MET A 79 -5.18 0.70 -6.57
CA MET A 79 -3.82 0.40 -7.01
C MET A 79 -2.98 1.65 -7.37
N SER A 80 -3.63 2.78 -7.62
CA SER A 80 -2.98 4.07 -7.89
C SER A 80 -2.59 4.83 -6.61
N PHE A 81 -3.10 4.43 -5.44
CA PHE A 81 -2.68 4.98 -4.14
C PHE A 81 -1.17 4.76 -3.96
N ILE A 82 -0.42 5.75 -3.46
CA ILE A 82 1.03 5.65 -3.27
C ILE A 82 1.28 5.54 -1.78
N ARG A 83 1.74 4.37 -1.32
CA ARG A 83 2.08 4.17 0.09
C ARG A 83 3.40 4.89 0.40
N PRO A 84 3.40 5.92 1.25
CA PRO A 84 4.64 6.62 1.62
C PRO A 84 5.66 5.64 2.20
N GLY A 85 6.91 5.73 1.77
CA GLY A 85 7.98 4.82 2.19
C GLY A 85 7.93 3.39 1.59
N PHE A 86 6.95 3.05 0.76
CA PHE A 86 6.88 1.75 0.08
C PHE A 86 6.86 1.87 -1.45
N ASP A 87 5.92 2.66 -1.99
CA ASP A 87 5.66 2.73 -3.44
C ASP A 87 6.29 3.95 -4.12
N GLU A 88 6.87 4.86 -3.33
CA GLU A 88 7.58 6.02 -3.85
C GLU A 88 8.83 5.57 -4.62
N PRO A 89 9.16 6.21 -5.76
CA PRO A 89 10.44 5.97 -6.40
C PRO A 89 11.54 6.33 -5.39
N TRP A 90 12.41 5.37 -5.09
CA TRP A 90 13.59 5.61 -4.28
C TRP A 90 14.31 6.83 -4.82
N ARG A 91 14.48 7.87 -4.00
CA ARG A 91 15.36 8.98 -4.35
C ARG A 91 16.76 8.40 -4.48
N CYS A 92 17.21 8.07 -5.68
CA CYS A 92 18.61 8.21 -6.02
C CYS A 92 18.90 9.72 -5.97
N ALA A 93 19.15 10.25 -4.77
CA ALA A 93 19.84 11.52 -4.68
C ALA A 93 21.21 11.29 -5.35
N PRO A 94 21.63 12.10 -6.33
CA PRO A 94 23.02 12.09 -6.74
C PRO A 94 23.87 12.33 -5.48
N PRO A 95 25.05 11.70 -5.35
CA PRO A 95 25.92 11.97 -4.21
C PRO A 95 26.14 13.48 -4.12
N SER A 96 26.02 14.03 -2.92
CA SER A 96 26.30 15.43 -2.64
C SER A 96 27.66 15.77 -3.28
N PRO A 97 27.80 16.87 -4.03
CA PRO A 97 29.11 17.29 -4.49
C PRO A 97 30.00 17.45 -3.25
N SER A 98 31.18 16.83 -3.31
CA SER A 98 32.18 16.95 -2.25
C SER A 98 32.51 18.43 -2.05
N PRO A 99 32.60 18.92 -0.81
CA PRO A 99 33.10 20.26 -0.58
C PRO A 99 34.56 20.32 -1.06
N ASP A 100 34.86 21.31 -1.90
CA ASP A 100 36.22 21.66 -2.34
C ASP A 100 37.15 22.00 -1.16
#